data_AF-A0AAE1ZLE6-F1
#
_entry.id   AF-A0AAE1ZLE6-F1
#
_cell.length_a   1.000
_cell.length_b   1.000
_cell.length_c   1.000
_cell.angle_alpha   90.00
_cell.angle_beta   90.00
_cell.angle_gamma   90.00
#
_symmetry.space_group_name_H-M   'P 1'
#
loop_
_entity.id
_entity.type
_entity.pdbx_description
1 polymer ?
#
loop_
_entity_poly.entity_id
_entity_poly.type
_entity_poly.pdbx_seq_one_letter_code
_entity_poly.pdbx_strand_id
1 'polypeptide(L)'
;MIELRRLSTILLGLAISLIVIGMATSQWRCGGLFDSCQRGYSKDVIIAIIALLLIGVICLAVVFLLDLIGLCSDVIVTSAGYVTARFILLYLGTACLVTGILVYTGKFDHTWSYFLATVGGVFAVQVAILAILSSRCVTVRTERVVRTTR
;
A
#
# COMPACT_ATOMS: atom_id res chain seq x y z
N MET A 1 -1.16 13.43 -15.52
CA MET A 1 -1.97 12.80 -14.45
C MET A 1 -2.24 11.31 -14.72
N ILE A 2 -2.55 10.91 -15.96
CA ILE A 2 -2.81 9.50 -16.34
C ILE A 2 -1.60 8.58 -16.07
N GLU A 3 -0.38 8.98 -16.42
CA GLU A 3 0.84 8.18 -16.17
C GLU A 3 1.09 7.90 -14.67
N LEU A 4 0.90 8.90 -13.80
CA LEU A 4 0.99 8.75 -12.34
C LEU A 4 -0.02 7.74 -11.80
N ARG A 5 -1.24 7.79 -12.32
CA ARG A 5 -2.34 6.95 -11.89
C ARG A 5 -2.09 5.49 -12.31
N ARG A 6 -1.64 5.26 -13.54
CA ARG A 6 -1.29 3.93 -14.06
C ARG A 6 -0.14 3.30 -13.28
N LEU A 7 0.90 4.08 -12.98
CA LEU A 7 2.03 3.62 -12.17
C LEU A 7 1.59 3.28 -10.74
N SER A 8 0.77 4.14 -10.10
CA SER A 8 0.17 3.86 -8.79
C SER A 8 -0.61 2.55 -8.77
N THR A 9 -1.44 2.27 -9.80
CA THR A 9 -2.21 1.03 -9.89
C THR A 9 -1.32 -0.19 -10.04
N ILE A 10 -0.26 -0.11 -10.86
CA ILE A 10 0.70 -1.20 -11.04
C ILE A 10 1.44 -1.49 -9.72
N LEU A 11 1.94 -0.46 -9.04
CA LEU A 11 2.60 -0.64 -7.74
C LEU A 11 1.67 -1.22 -6.69
N LEU A 12 0.40 -0.78 -6.67
CA LEU A 12 -0.59 -1.31 -5.73
C LEU A 12 -0.88 -2.80 -6.02
N GLY A 13 -1.04 -3.18 -7.29
CA GLY A 13 -1.22 -4.57 -7.68
C GLY A 13 -0.03 -5.45 -7.29
N LEU A 14 1.20 -4.95 -7.50
CA LEU A 14 2.43 -5.63 -7.09
C LEU A 14 2.57 -5.72 -5.56
N ALA A 15 2.15 -4.69 -4.82
CA ALA A 15 2.12 -4.74 -3.37
C ALA A 15 1.15 -5.82 -2.87
N ILE A 16 -0.07 -5.88 -3.42
CA ILE A 16 -1.07 -6.89 -3.06
C ILE A 16 -0.54 -8.30 -3.34
N SER A 17 0.06 -8.54 -4.50
CA SER A 17 0.60 -9.87 -4.84
C SER A 17 1.71 -10.30 -3.89
N LEU A 18 2.64 -9.39 -3.53
CA LEU A 18 3.69 -9.68 -2.56
C LEU A 18 3.12 -9.96 -1.16
N ILE A 19 2.10 -9.21 -0.72
CA ILE A 19 1.43 -9.47 0.55
C ILE A 19 0.78 -10.85 0.55
N VAL A 20 0.05 -11.20 -0.51
CA VAL A 20 -0.63 -12.51 -0.64
C VAL A 20 0.39 -13.65 -0.66
N ILE A 21 1.50 -13.51 -1.39
CA ILE A 21 2.59 -14.48 -1.39
C ILE A 21 3.20 -14.62 0.01
N GLY A 22 3.41 -13.50 0.71
CA GLY A 22 3.91 -13.49 2.09
C GLY A 22 2.97 -14.17 3.09
N MET A 23 1.65 -14.05 2.90
CA MET A 23 0.68 -14.80 3.71
C MET A 23 0.63 -16.28 3.36
N ALA A 24 0.82 -16.63 2.09
CA ALA A 24 0.74 -18.01 1.60
C ALA A 24 2.01 -18.83 1.87
N THR A 25 3.18 -18.18 2.00
CA THR A 25 4.42 -18.89 2.30
C THR A 25 4.41 -19.44 3.72
N SER A 26 5.00 -20.63 3.89
CA SER A 26 5.13 -21.33 5.18
C SER A 26 6.46 -21.05 5.88
N GLN A 27 7.13 -19.95 5.53
CA GLN A 27 8.41 -19.53 6.10
C GLN A 27 8.23 -18.58 7.31
N TRP A 28 7.10 -18.66 8.01
CA TRP A 28 6.93 -17.97 9.28
C TRP A 28 7.67 -18.76 10.38
N ARG A 29 8.01 -18.15 11.52
CA ARG A 29 8.78 -18.86 12.59
C ARG A 29 8.15 -20.16 13.07
N CYS A 30 6.84 -20.25 12.95
CA CYS A 30 6.01 -21.40 13.32
C CYS A 30 5.72 -22.34 12.13
N GLY A 31 6.25 -22.08 10.94
CA GLY A 31 5.86 -22.73 9.68
C GLY A 31 4.76 -21.95 8.95
N GLY A 32 3.59 -22.56 8.77
CA GLY A 32 2.44 -21.93 8.12
C GLY A 32 1.64 -21.02 9.06
N LEU A 33 1.32 -19.80 8.62
CA LEU A 33 0.48 -18.86 9.37
C LEU A 33 -0.91 -19.44 9.68
N PHE A 34 -1.51 -20.13 8.72
CA PHE A 34 -2.88 -20.69 8.79
C PHE A 34 -3.00 -22.10 9.39
N ASP A 35 -1.88 -22.78 9.67
CA ASP A 35 -1.93 -24.19 10.12
C ASP A 35 -1.09 -24.39 11.38
N SER A 36 0.23 -24.38 11.21
CA SER A 36 1.19 -24.68 12.27
C SER A 36 1.20 -23.62 13.38
N CYS A 37 1.01 -22.34 13.03
CA CYS A 37 0.96 -21.25 14.00
C CYS A 37 -0.31 -21.30 14.87
N GLN A 38 -1.44 -21.72 14.31
CA GLN A 38 -2.73 -21.73 15.01
C GLN A 38 -2.84 -22.82 16.10
N ARG A 39 -2.02 -23.88 16.01
CA ARG A 39 -1.95 -24.95 17.03
C ARG A 39 -1.10 -24.59 18.27
N GLY A 40 -0.45 -23.43 18.29
CA GLY A 40 0.41 -22.99 19.40
C GLY A 40 -0.33 -22.37 20.59
N TYR A 41 0.44 -22.01 21.63
CA TYR A 41 -0.06 -21.44 22.90
C TYR A 41 -0.75 -20.07 22.73
N SER A 42 -0.48 -19.35 21.63
CA SER A 42 -0.97 -17.99 21.35
C SER A 42 -2.00 -17.92 20.21
N LYS A 43 -2.89 -18.91 20.15
CA LYS A 43 -3.96 -19.04 19.14
C LYS A 43 -4.78 -17.76 18.92
N ASP A 44 -5.24 -17.11 19.99
CA ASP A 44 -6.12 -15.93 19.88
C ASP A 44 -5.41 -14.73 19.24
N VAL A 45 -4.12 -14.55 19.55
CA VAL A 45 -3.30 -13.48 18.97
C VAL A 45 -3.04 -13.73 17.49
N ILE A 46 -2.77 -14.99 17.10
CA ILE A 46 -2.51 -15.37 15.71
C ILE A 46 -3.78 -15.21 14.87
N ILE A 47 -4.94 -15.61 15.40
CA ILE A 47 -6.22 -15.40 14.72
C ILE A 47 -6.48 -13.90 14.51
N ALA A 48 -6.21 -13.06 15.51
CA ALA A 48 -6.33 -11.61 15.37
C ALA A 48 -5.37 -11.05 14.30
N ILE A 49 -4.12 -11.52 14.24
CA ILE A 49 -3.15 -11.13 13.20
C ILE A 49 -3.67 -11.53 11.82
N ILE A 50 -4.14 -12.76 11.65
CA ILE A 50 -4.70 -13.24 10.38
C ILE A 50 -5.91 -12.39 9.96
N ALA A 51 -6.82 -12.10 10.89
CA ALA A 51 -7.98 -11.27 10.62
C ALA A 51 -7.58 -9.86 10.16
N LEU A 52 -6.62 -9.22 10.85
CA LEU A 52 -6.09 -7.91 10.47
C LEU A 52 -5.45 -7.93 9.08
N LEU A 53 -4.69 -8.98 8.76
CA LEU A 53 -4.06 -9.14 7.46
C LEU A 53 -5.10 -9.31 6.34
N LEU A 54 -6.09 -10.17 6.55
CA LEU A 54 -7.16 -10.42 5.58
C LEU A 54 -8.02 -9.17 5.35
N ILE A 55 -8.43 -8.47 6.41
CA ILE A 55 -9.18 -7.21 6.30
C ILE A 55 -8.35 -6.19 5.50
N GLY A 56 -7.06 -6.08 5.81
CA GLY A 56 -6.14 -5.20 5.11
C GLY A 56 -6.05 -5.50 3.61
N VAL A 57 -5.88 -6.78 3.24
CA VAL A 57 -5.83 -7.21 1.83
C VAL A 57 -7.16 -6.94 1.11
N ILE A 58 -8.30 -7.22 1.75
CA ILE A 58 -9.61 -6.96 1.16
C ILE A 58 -9.80 -5.47 0.90
N CYS A 59 -9.46 -4.60 1.87
CA CYS A 59 -9.52 -3.15 1.69
C CYS A 59 -8.63 -2.69 0.52
N LEU A 60 -7.39 -3.19 0.42
CA LEU A 60 -6.50 -2.85 -0.70
C LEU A 60 -7.00 -3.39 -2.05
N ALA A 61 -7.61 -4.58 -2.07
CA ALA A 61 -8.21 -5.14 -3.28
C ALA A 61 -9.37 -4.27 -3.78
N VAL A 62 -10.23 -3.77 -2.88
CA VAL A 62 -11.29 -2.81 -3.23
C VAL A 62 -10.68 -1.54 -3.82
N VAL A 63 -9.61 -0.99 -3.21
CA VAL A 63 -8.91 0.19 -3.77
C VAL A 63 -8.32 -0.09 -5.15
N PHE A 64 -7.75 -1.27 -5.36
CA PHE A 64 -7.22 -1.68 -6.67
C PHE A 64 -8.31 -1.77 -7.74
N LEU A 65 -9.47 -2.33 -7.37
CA LEU A 65 -10.64 -2.36 -8.25
C LEU A 65 -11.15 -0.96 -8.57
N LEU A 66 -11.23 -0.08 -7.56
CA LEU A 66 -11.56 1.33 -7.78
C LEU A 66 -10.57 1.90 -8.80
N ASP A 67 -9.26 1.78 -8.58
CA ASP A 67 -8.23 2.33 -9.47
C ASP A 67 -8.34 1.83 -10.92
N LEU A 68 -8.67 0.55 -11.13
CA LEU A 68 -8.95 -0.02 -12.46
C LEU A 68 -10.16 0.65 -13.12
N ILE A 69 -11.26 0.82 -12.38
CA ILE A 69 -12.47 1.50 -12.88
C ILE A 69 -12.14 2.96 -13.22
N GLY A 70 -11.33 3.62 -12.39
CA GLY A 70 -10.89 4.99 -12.57
C GLY A 70 -9.88 5.20 -13.71
N LEU A 71 -9.28 4.13 -14.25
CA LEU A 71 -8.49 4.16 -15.48
C LEU A 71 -9.38 4.07 -16.73
N CYS A 72 -10.55 3.42 -16.62
CA CYS A 72 -11.48 3.23 -17.73
C CYS A 72 -12.53 4.36 -17.85
N SER A 73 -12.78 5.14 -16.80
CA SER A 73 -13.78 6.22 -16.82
C SER A 73 -13.34 7.45 -16.01
N ASP A 74 -12.95 8.52 -16.72
CA ASP A 74 -12.57 9.80 -16.11
C ASP A 74 -13.76 10.56 -15.48
N VAL A 75 -15.00 10.20 -15.84
CA VAL A 75 -16.22 10.88 -15.36
C VAL A 75 -16.51 10.53 -13.90
N ILE A 76 -16.23 9.30 -13.47
CA ILE A 76 -16.49 8.82 -12.10
C ILE A 76 -15.44 9.37 -11.11
N VAL A 77 -14.23 9.61 -11.62
CA VAL A 77 -13.05 10.05 -10.88
C VAL A 77 -13.19 11.45 -10.29
N THR A 78 -14.02 12.31 -10.89
CA THR A 78 -14.24 13.67 -10.41
C THR A 78 -15.20 13.73 -9.21
N SER A 79 -15.86 12.61 -8.88
CA SER A 79 -16.72 12.57 -7.71
C SER A 79 -15.89 12.60 -6.42
N ALA A 80 -16.16 13.60 -5.57
CA ALA A 80 -15.47 13.76 -4.30
C ALA A 80 -15.62 12.52 -3.38
N GLY A 81 -16.76 11.81 -3.49
CA GLY A 81 -17.01 10.57 -2.77
C GLY A 81 -16.06 9.43 -3.16
N TYR A 82 -15.74 9.28 -4.45
CA TYR A 82 -14.83 8.23 -4.91
C TYR A 82 -13.40 8.48 -4.43
N VAL A 83 -12.92 9.72 -4.50
CA VAL A 83 -11.56 10.09 -4.05
C VAL A 83 -11.42 9.89 -2.54
N THR A 84 -12.40 10.32 -1.76
CA THR A 84 -12.37 10.17 -0.29
C THR A 84 -12.47 8.71 0.14
N ALA A 85 -13.39 7.92 -0.43
CA ALA A 85 -13.51 6.49 -0.14
C ALA A 85 -12.22 5.73 -0.45
N ARG A 86 -11.58 6.04 -1.59
CA ARG A 86 -10.28 5.47 -1.98
C ARG A 86 -9.21 5.73 -0.91
N PHE A 87 -9.06 6.98 -0.46
CA PHE A 87 -8.06 7.32 0.54
C PHE A 87 -8.35 6.64 1.88
N ILE A 88 -9.60 6.65 2.34
CA ILE A 88 -9.99 6.02 3.60
C ILE A 88 -9.67 4.52 3.58
N LEU A 89 -10.05 3.82 2.52
CA LEU A 89 -9.80 2.38 2.38
C LEU A 89 -8.31 2.06 2.27
N LEU A 90 -7.54 2.91 1.58
CA LEU A 90 -6.09 2.73 1.45
C LEU A 90 -5.39 2.91 2.80
N TYR A 91 -5.73 3.97 3.54
CA TYR A 91 -5.17 4.21 4.89
C TYR A 91 -5.61 3.13 5.88
N LEU A 92 -6.88 2.73 5.86
CA LEU A 92 -7.39 1.69 6.74
C LEU A 92 -6.73 0.34 6.45
N GLY A 93 -6.67 -0.06 5.17
CA GLY A 93 -6.06 -1.32 4.77
C GLY A 93 -4.57 -1.40 5.10
N THR A 94 -3.82 -0.32 4.83
CA THR A 94 -2.40 -0.23 5.19
C THR A 94 -2.18 -0.25 6.70
N ALA A 95 -3.00 0.47 7.48
CA ALA A 95 -2.92 0.46 8.94
C ALA A 95 -3.20 -0.95 9.52
N CYS A 96 -4.20 -1.66 9.01
CA CYS A 96 -4.49 -3.04 9.43
C CYS A 96 -3.33 -3.98 9.12
N LEU A 97 -2.75 -3.91 7.91
CA LEU A 97 -1.59 -4.73 7.54
C LEU A 97 -0.38 -4.47 8.42
N VAL A 98 0.00 -3.19 8.56
CA VAL A 98 1.16 -2.80 9.37
C VAL A 98 0.95 -3.23 10.81
N THR A 99 -0.25 -3.02 11.37
CA THR A 99 -0.56 -3.44 12.75
C THR A 99 -0.45 -4.95 12.92
N GLY A 100 -1.02 -5.74 11.99
CA GLY A 100 -0.92 -7.20 12.03
C GLY A 100 0.53 -7.70 12.01
N ILE A 101 1.36 -7.15 11.12
CA ILE A 101 2.78 -7.52 11.03
C ILE A 101 3.55 -7.06 12.28
N LEU A 102 3.27 -5.86 12.78
CA LEU A 102 3.96 -5.30 13.94
C LEU A 102 3.65 -6.07 15.23
N VAL A 103 2.40 -6.51 15.40
CA VAL A 103 2.02 -7.42 16.49
C VAL A 103 2.73 -8.77 16.35
N TYR A 104 2.84 -9.31 15.13
CA TYR A 104 3.57 -10.55 14.88
C TYR A 104 5.07 -10.42 15.21
N THR A 105 5.77 -9.44 14.62
CA THR A 105 7.20 -9.19 14.86
C THR A 105 7.47 -8.88 16.33
N GLY A 106 6.57 -8.13 16.96
CA GLY A 106 6.58 -7.82 18.39
C GLY A 106 6.62 -9.04 19.28
N LYS A 107 5.74 -10.00 19.02
CA LYS A 107 5.57 -11.19 19.84
C LYS A 107 6.54 -12.31 19.49
N PHE A 108 6.89 -12.48 18.22
CA PHE A 108 7.55 -13.69 17.74
C PHE A 108 8.96 -13.49 17.20
N ASP A 109 9.28 -12.36 16.57
CA ASP A 109 10.52 -12.25 15.77
C ASP A 109 11.62 -11.38 16.39
N HIS A 110 11.30 -10.44 17.29
CA HIS A 110 12.25 -9.52 17.94
C HIS A 110 13.16 -8.70 16.98
N THR A 111 13.02 -8.85 15.67
CA THR A 111 13.77 -8.15 14.61
C THR A 111 13.13 -6.82 14.22
N TRP A 112 12.72 -6.02 15.22
CA TRP A 112 12.02 -4.74 15.04
C TRP A 112 12.80 -3.75 14.15
N SER A 113 14.11 -3.66 14.34
CA SER A 113 14.95 -2.72 13.61
C SER A 113 14.98 -3.03 12.11
N TYR A 114 15.06 -4.31 11.72
CA TYR A 114 15.06 -4.74 10.33
C TYR A 114 13.71 -4.45 9.66
N PHE A 115 12.60 -4.73 10.36
CA PHE A 115 11.27 -4.45 9.85
C PHE A 115 11.03 -2.95 9.65
N LEU A 116 11.33 -2.12 10.65
CA LEU A 116 11.16 -0.68 10.58
C LEU A 116 12.03 -0.05 9.50
N ALA A 117 13.28 -0.52 9.33
CA ALA A 117 14.15 -0.06 8.26
C ALA A 117 13.60 -0.43 6.87
N THR A 118 13.06 -1.63 6.71
CA THR A 118 12.46 -2.08 5.44
C THR A 118 11.22 -1.26 5.08
N VAL A 119 10.31 -1.05 6.04
CA VAL A 119 9.11 -0.22 5.85
C VAL A 119 9.48 1.24 5.55
N GLY A 120 10.46 1.79 6.28
CA GLY A 120 10.98 3.14 6.03
C GLY A 120 11.60 3.28 4.64
N GLY A 121 12.33 2.28 4.16
CA GLY A 121 12.87 2.24 2.81
C GLY A 121 11.79 2.24 1.73
N VAL A 122 10.71 1.48 1.93
CA VAL A 122 9.55 1.47 1.04
C VAL A 122 8.89 2.85 0.96
N PHE A 123 8.68 3.52 2.10
CA PHE A 123 8.19 4.90 2.13
C PHE A 123 9.13 5.89 1.43
N ALA A 124 10.44 5.76 1.65
CA ALA A 124 11.42 6.62 0.99
C ALA A 124 11.39 6.46 -0.55
N VAL A 125 11.27 5.23 -1.05
CA VAL A 125 11.12 4.96 -2.49
C VAL A 125 9.84 5.60 -3.04
N GLN A 126 8.73 5.50 -2.32
CA GLN A 126 7.46 6.11 -2.74
C GLN A 126 7.54 7.64 -2.79
N VAL A 127 8.17 8.26 -1.80
CA VAL A 127 8.43 9.71 -1.78
C VAL A 127 9.37 10.11 -2.91
N ALA A 128 10.42 9.34 -3.19
CA ALA A 128 11.35 9.62 -4.29
C ALA A 128 10.65 9.57 -5.65
N ILE A 129 9.80 8.58 -5.88
CA ILE A 129 8.97 8.48 -7.09
C ILE A 129 8.05 9.70 -7.20
N LEU A 130 7.39 10.08 -6.11
CA LEU A 130 6.50 11.25 -6.07
C LEU A 130 7.28 12.55 -6.39
N ALA A 131 8.49 12.70 -5.84
CA ALA A 131 9.35 13.85 -6.07
C ALA A 131 9.77 13.99 -7.55
N ILE A 132 10.22 12.89 -8.19
CA ILE A 132 10.59 12.85 -9.61
C ILE A 132 9.40 13.23 -10.51
N LEU A 133 8.19 12.80 -10.13
CA LEU A 133 6.98 13.09 -10.90
C LEU A 133 6.50 14.53 -10.70
N SER A 134 6.64 15.08 -9.49
CA SER A 134 6.31 16.48 -9.20
C SER A 134 7.23 17.47 -9.91
N SER A 135 8.52 17.16 -10.02
CA SER A 135 9.51 18.04 -10.66
C SER A 135 9.26 18.20 -12.17
N ARG A 136 8.80 17.13 -12.85
CA ARG A 136 8.33 17.19 -14.25
C ARG A 136 7.16 18.16 -14.46
N CYS A 137 6.32 18.38 -13.44
CA CYS A 137 5.20 19.32 -13.50
C CYS A 137 5.60 20.78 -13.18
N VAL A 138 6.77 21.03 -12.57
CA VAL A 138 7.28 22.40 -12.33
C VAL A 138 8.01 22.94 -13.56
N THR A 139 8.66 22.08 -14.35
CA THR A 139 9.46 22.52 -15.52
C THR A 139 8.63 23.02 -16.71
N VAL A 140 7.33 22.72 -16.80
CA VAL A 140 6.48 23.12 -17.95
C VAL A 140 5.77 24.48 -17.74
N ARG A 141 5.80 25.05 -16.52
CA ARG A 141 5.18 26.37 -16.24
C ARG A 141 6.15 27.55 -16.33
N THR A 142 7.30 27.36 -16.99
CA THR A 142 8.32 28.40 -17.17
C THR A 142 8.66 28.63 -18.63
N GLU A 143 7.67 28.64 -19.54
CA GLU A 143 7.82 29.32 -20.82
C GLU A 143 6.62 30.21 -21.15
N ARG A 144 6.98 31.44 -21.57
CA ARG A 144 6.16 32.56 -22.08
C ARG A 144 5.60 33.56 -21.05
N VAL A 145 6.51 34.33 -20.46
CA VAL A 145 6.36 35.79 -20.53
C VAL A 145 7.34 36.29 -21.59
N VAL A 146 6.86 36.36 -22.84
CA VAL A 146 7.51 37.18 -23.87
C VAL A 146 7.30 38.63 -23.44
N ARG A 147 8.31 39.23 -22.80
CA ARG A 147 8.39 40.69 -22.69
C ARG A 147 8.88 41.21 -24.05
N THR A 148 7.97 41.34 -25.00
CA THR A 148 8.10 42.37 -26.04
C THR A 148 7.62 43.68 -25.42
N THR A 149 8.55 44.48 -24.90
CA THR A 149 8.31 45.90 -24.67
C THR A 149 9.22 46.69 -25.58
N ARG A 150 8.54 47.20 -26.60
CA ARG A 150 8.79 48.31 -27.51
C ARG A 150 9.70 49.41 -26.97
#